data_AF-A0A835Q6E5-F1
#
_entry.id   AF-A0A835Q6E5-F1
#
_cell.length_a   1.000
_cell.length_b   1.000
_cell.length_c   1.000
_cell.angle_alpha   90.00
_cell.angle_beta   90.00
_cell.angle_gamma   90.00
#
_symmetry.space_group_name_H-M   'P 1'
#
loop_
_entity.id
_entity.type
_entity.pdbx_description
1 polymer ?
#
loop_
_entity_poly.entity_id
_entity_poly.type
_entity_poly.pdbx_seq_one_letter_code
_entity_poly.pdbx_strand_id
1 'polypeptide(L)'
;MTFSKLRYYDKRKNSRECIARKIRSSFIDEGGRLSAVVVGADRIAANGDTANKIGTYNLALCASHHGVPFYVAAPFTSIDLSLSSGDEIIIEERSAKELLCSDGGLGKQVAASGIGVWNPAFDVTPAKLITAIITEKGVITKPSTEDDFDIKGFMQNSGNGKS
;
A
#
# COMPACT_ATOMS: atom_id res chain seq x y z
N MET A 1 -2.39 18.88 -4.31
CA MET A 1 -2.63 17.45 -3.97
C MET A 1 -1.82 16.56 -4.90
N THR A 2 -0.72 15.97 -4.44
CA THR A 2 0.00 14.94 -5.20
C THR A 2 -0.78 13.63 -5.06
N PHE A 3 -1.63 13.33 -6.05
CA PHE A 3 -2.44 12.12 -6.05
C PHE A 3 -1.53 10.89 -6.21
N SER A 4 -1.57 9.97 -5.24
CA SER A 4 -0.96 8.65 -5.38
C SER A 4 -1.62 7.92 -6.56
N LYS A 5 -0.82 7.57 -7.55
CA LYS A 5 -1.25 6.91 -8.78
C LYS A 5 -1.50 5.42 -8.51
N LEU A 6 -2.63 5.10 -7.88
CA LEU A 6 -3.14 3.74 -7.81
C LEU A 6 -3.38 3.23 -9.24
N ARG A 7 -2.84 2.05 -9.57
CA ARG A 7 -3.01 1.42 -10.88
C ARG A 7 -3.58 0.02 -10.71
N TYR A 8 -4.52 -0.33 -11.58
CA TYR A 8 -5.15 -1.64 -11.68
C TYR A 8 -5.03 -2.15 -13.13
N TYR A 9 -5.10 -3.48 -13.33
CA TYR A 9 -4.94 -4.14 -14.63
C TYR A 9 -6.22 -4.87 -15.10
N ASP A 10 -7.03 -4.28 -16.00
CA ASP A 10 -8.27 -4.89 -16.53
C ASP A 10 -7.99 -5.88 -17.68
N LYS A 11 -8.41 -7.13 -17.51
CA LYS A 11 -8.24 -8.23 -18.49
C LYS A 11 -9.00 -8.04 -19.81
N ARG A 12 -10.13 -7.33 -19.85
CA ARG A 12 -10.99 -7.30 -21.07
C ARG A 12 -10.57 -6.28 -22.11
N LYS A 13 -9.83 -5.23 -21.73
CA LYS A 13 -9.53 -4.13 -22.65
C LYS A 13 -8.24 -4.28 -23.43
N ASN A 14 -7.38 -5.28 -23.13
CA ASN A 14 -6.03 -5.43 -23.67
C ASN A 14 -5.28 -4.07 -23.80
N SER A 15 -5.59 -3.14 -22.90
CA SER A 15 -5.15 -1.76 -22.96
C SER A 15 -4.79 -1.32 -21.55
N ARG A 16 -3.69 -0.57 -21.46
CA ARG A 16 -3.26 0.11 -20.22
C ARG A 16 -4.17 1.31 -19.97
N GLU A 17 -5.47 1.09 -19.82
CA GLU A 17 -6.37 2.15 -19.42
C GLU A 17 -6.06 2.49 -17.96
N CYS A 18 -5.20 3.50 -17.77
CA CYS A 18 -4.93 4.12 -16.49
C CYS A 18 -6.17 4.94 -16.10
N ILE A 19 -7.28 4.28 -15.80
CA ILE A 19 -8.39 4.94 -15.14
C ILE A 19 -7.91 5.21 -13.72
N ALA A 20 -7.34 6.40 -13.49
CA ALA A 20 -7.08 6.96 -12.17
C ALA A 20 -8.41 7.33 -11.48
N ARG A 21 -9.38 6.42 -11.47
CA ARG A 21 -10.49 6.47 -10.52
C ARG A 21 -9.91 5.93 -9.22
N LYS A 22 -9.91 6.77 -8.19
CA LYS A 22 -9.79 6.35 -6.79
C LYS A 22 -10.56 5.03 -6.66
N ILE A 23 -9.86 3.90 -6.52
CA ILE A 23 -10.53 2.60 -6.39
C ILE A 23 -11.36 2.74 -5.13
N ARG A 24 -12.66 3.03 -5.27
CA ARG A 24 -13.59 2.84 -4.17
C ARG A 24 -13.60 1.35 -3.95
N SER A 25 -13.46 0.92 -2.70
CA SER A 25 -13.59 -0.47 -2.29
C SER A 25 -14.81 -1.16 -2.95
N SER A 26 -15.89 -0.39 -3.17
CA SER A 26 -17.11 -0.75 -3.91
C SER A 26 -16.94 -1.18 -5.37
N PHE A 27 -15.78 -0.94 -6.01
CA PHE A 27 -15.50 -1.37 -7.39
C PHE A 27 -14.77 -2.71 -7.48
N ILE A 28 -14.36 -3.28 -6.33
CA ILE A 28 -13.95 -4.68 -6.25
C ILE A 28 -15.26 -5.50 -6.26
N ASP A 29 -15.84 -5.60 -7.45
CA ASP A 29 -17.12 -6.25 -7.73
C ASP A 29 -16.94 -7.77 -7.94
N GLU A 30 -17.94 -8.56 -7.54
CA GLU A 30 -18.07 -10.00 -7.77
C GLU A 30 -18.02 -10.39 -9.26
N GLY A 31 -18.24 -9.43 -10.17
CA GLY A 31 -18.16 -9.62 -11.62
C GLY A 31 -16.77 -9.95 -12.20
N GLY A 32 -15.76 -10.29 -11.37
CA GLY A 32 -14.45 -10.80 -11.82
C GLY A 32 -13.61 -9.81 -12.63
N ARG A 33 -13.90 -8.51 -12.53
CA ARG A 33 -13.21 -7.47 -13.31
C ARG A 33 -11.84 -7.13 -12.75
N LEU A 34 -11.61 -7.43 -11.46
CA LEU A 34 -10.37 -7.15 -10.73
C LEU A 34 -9.49 -8.41 -10.57
N SER A 35 -8.26 -8.40 -11.10
CA SER A 35 -7.33 -9.54 -11.14
C SER A 35 -6.20 -9.47 -10.13
N ALA A 36 -5.82 -8.25 -9.72
CA ALA A 36 -4.75 -7.97 -8.77
C ALA A 36 -4.77 -6.50 -8.38
N VAL A 37 -4.45 -6.16 -7.14
CA VAL A 37 -4.18 -4.80 -6.70
C VAL A 37 -2.67 -4.61 -6.60
N VAL A 38 -2.14 -3.48 -7.09
CA VAL A 38 -0.72 -3.14 -6.95
C VAL A 38 -0.60 -1.73 -6.37
N VAL A 39 0.11 -1.60 -5.26
CA VAL A 39 0.38 -0.33 -4.59
C VAL A 39 1.88 -0.08 -4.46
N GLY A 40 2.25 1.18 -4.21
CA GLY A 40 3.61 1.52 -3.77
C GLY A 40 3.81 1.24 -2.27
N ALA A 41 5.01 1.53 -1.77
CA ALA A 41 5.28 1.64 -0.35
C ALA A 41 6.13 2.87 -0.06
N ASP A 42 5.89 3.49 1.08
CA ASP A 42 6.79 4.51 1.64
C ASP A 42 7.85 3.82 2.52
N ARG A 43 7.45 2.84 3.33
CA ARG A 43 8.35 2.02 4.18
C ARG A 43 7.81 0.60 4.36
N ILE A 44 8.69 -0.38 4.39
CA ILE A 44 8.37 -1.80 4.64
C ILE A 44 9.23 -2.31 5.80
N ALA A 45 8.62 -2.84 6.86
CA ALA A 45 9.32 -3.44 7.99
C ALA A 45 9.89 -4.84 7.65
N ALA A 46 10.73 -5.40 8.52
CA ALA A 46 11.40 -6.68 8.26
C ALA A 46 10.45 -7.87 8.07
N ASN A 47 9.29 -7.87 8.75
CA ASN A 47 8.24 -8.88 8.59
C ASN A 47 7.36 -8.67 7.33
N GLY A 48 7.53 -7.55 6.63
CA GLY A 48 6.78 -7.17 5.43
C GLY A 48 5.57 -6.26 5.68
N ASP A 49 5.31 -5.86 6.93
CA ASP A 49 4.31 -4.82 7.20
C ASP A 49 4.67 -3.55 6.44
N THR A 50 3.70 -3.01 5.72
CA THR A 50 3.94 -1.96 4.73
C THR A 50 3.21 -0.69 5.12
N ALA A 51 3.95 0.37 5.39
CA ALA A 51 3.41 1.71 5.49
C ALA A 51 3.31 2.36 4.11
N ASN A 52 2.12 2.85 3.78
CA ASN A 52 1.84 3.57 2.54
C ASN A 52 0.76 4.62 2.78
N LYS A 53 0.47 5.44 1.77
CA LYS A 53 -0.55 6.50 1.83
C LYS A 53 -1.86 6.00 2.46
N ILE A 54 -2.45 6.80 3.36
CA ILE A 54 -3.70 6.50 4.05
C ILE A 54 -4.79 5.99 3.09
N GLY A 55 -5.46 4.90 3.49
CA GLY A 55 -6.43 4.15 2.70
C GLY A 55 -5.88 2.87 2.06
N THR A 56 -4.58 2.58 2.18
CA THR A 56 -3.98 1.36 1.60
C THR A 56 -4.42 0.13 2.39
N TYR A 57 -4.47 0.21 3.72
CA TYR A 57 -4.94 -0.88 4.57
C TYR A 57 -6.39 -1.28 4.26
N ASN A 58 -7.28 -0.28 4.12
CA ASN A 58 -8.68 -0.52 3.75
C ASN A 58 -8.80 -1.19 2.37
N LEU A 59 -7.95 -0.81 1.42
CA LEU A 59 -7.93 -1.44 0.10
C LEU A 59 -7.47 -2.89 0.18
N ALA A 60 -6.47 -3.19 1.01
CA ALA A 60 -5.98 -4.55 1.23
C ALA A 60 -7.04 -5.45 1.90
N LEU A 61 -7.78 -4.93 2.88
CA LEU A 61 -8.91 -5.64 3.48
C LEU A 61 -9.99 -6.01 2.44
N CYS A 62 -10.37 -5.06 1.59
CA CYS A 62 -11.37 -5.33 0.56
C CYS A 62 -10.85 -6.31 -0.50
N ALA A 63 -9.58 -6.19 -0.92
CA ALA A 63 -8.97 -7.13 -1.83
C ALA A 63 -8.98 -8.55 -1.27
N SER A 64 -8.59 -8.71 0.01
CA SER A 64 -8.63 -9.98 0.72
C SER A 64 -10.04 -10.56 0.81
N HIS A 65 -11.04 -9.74 1.16
CA HIS A 65 -12.44 -10.17 1.23
C HIS A 65 -12.97 -10.72 -0.10
N HIS A 66 -12.58 -10.13 -1.22
CA HIS A 66 -13.00 -10.55 -2.55
C HIS A 66 -12.04 -11.55 -3.23
N GLY A 67 -11.04 -12.07 -2.52
CA GLY A 67 -10.07 -13.02 -3.07
C GLY A 67 -9.18 -12.46 -4.18
N VAL A 68 -8.99 -11.13 -4.22
CA VAL A 68 -8.12 -10.46 -5.19
C VAL A 68 -6.71 -10.35 -4.60
N PRO A 69 -5.65 -10.83 -5.30
CA PRO A 69 -4.29 -10.75 -4.79
C PRO A 69 -3.82 -9.30 -4.68
N PHE A 70 -3.06 -9.00 -3.62
CA PHE A 70 -2.61 -7.66 -3.28
C PHE A 70 -1.08 -7.60 -3.27
N TYR A 71 -0.50 -6.76 -4.11
CA TYR A 71 0.94 -6.65 -4.30
C TYR A 71 1.45 -5.28 -3.86
N VAL A 72 2.60 -5.28 -3.22
CA VAL A 72 3.36 -4.07 -2.90
C VAL A 72 4.55 -4.01 -3.85
N ALA A 73 4.71 -2.91 -4.57
CA ALA A 73 5.84 -2.67 -5.45
C ALA A 73 6.67 -1.50 -4.92
N ALA A 74 7.89 -1.78 -4.47
CA ALA A 74 8.75 -0.79 -3.83
C ALA A 74 10.22 -1.07 -4.15
N PRO A 75 11.06 -0.03 -4.27
CA PRO A 75 12.49 -0.23 -4.37
C PRO A 75 13.01 -0.87 -3.08
N PHE A 76 14.10 -1.62 -3.19
CA PHE A 76 14.73 -2.26 -2.04
C PHE A 76 15.12 -1.25 -0.94
N THR A 77 15.42 -0.01 -1.29
CA THR A 77 15.73 1.08 -0.35
C THR A 77 14.56 1.48 0.55
N SER A 78 13.32 1.12 0.20
CA SER A 78 12.13 1.35 1.04
C SER A 78 11.96 0.29 2.13
N ILE A 79 12.74 -0.79 2.11
CA ILE A 79 12.73 -1.85 3.12
C ILE A 79 13.66 -1.44 4.26
N ASP A 80 13.10 -1.34 5.46
CA ASP A 80 13.80 -1.02 6.70
C ASP A 80 13.87 -2.26 7.60
N LEU A 81 15.00 -2.96 7.53
CA LEU A 81 15.24 -4.19 8.30
C LEU A 81 15.53 -3.94 9.78
N SER A 82 15.71 -2.68 10.18
CA SER A 82 15.88 -2.32 11.58
C SER A 82 14.56 -2.38 12.34
N LEU A 83 13.44 -2.22 11.63
CA LEU A 83 12.10 -2.32 12.19
C LEU A 83 11.61 -3.76 12.15
N SER A 84 11.20 -4.30 13.31
CA SER A 84 10.73 -5.68 13.40
C SER A 84 9.35 -5.88 12.78
N SER A 85 8.48 -4.88 12.94
CA SER A 85 7.07 -4.91 12.53
C SER A 85 6.54 -3.52 12.20
N GLY A 86 5.32 -3.47 11.68
CA GLY A 86 4.61 -2.23 11.36
C GLY A 86 4.31 -1.35 12.58
N ASP A 87 4.25 -1.92 13.78
CA ASP A 87 3.99 -1.20 15.03
C ASP A 87 5.12 -0.22 15.39
N GLU A 88 6.33 -0.46 14.88
CA GLU A 88 7.49 0.41 15.09
C GLU A 88 7.55 1.56 14.06
N ILE A 89 6.66 1.56 13.05
CA ILE A 89 6.61 2.62 12.05
C ILE A 89 5.88 3.84 12.62
N ILE A 90 6.63 4.92 12.83
CA ILE A 90 6.07 6.20 13.25
C ILE A 90 5.27 6.82 12.10
N ILE A 91 3.96 6.97 12.28
CA ILE A 91 3.05 7.58 11.31
C ILE A 91 3.06 9.10 11.46
N GLU A 92 3.44 9.79 10.38
CA GLU A 92 3.37 11.24 10.30
C GLU A 92 1.92 11.73 10.32
N GLU A 93 1.61 12.69 11.20
CA GLU A 93 0.35 13.43 11.16
C GLU A 93 0.51 14.72 10.37
N ARG A 94 -0.43 15.00 9.45
CA ARG A 94 -0.44 16.21 8.64
C ARG A 94 -1.36 17.27 9.23
N SER A 95 -1.17 18.51 8.79
CA SER A 95 -1.98 19.64 9.26
C SER A 95 -3.47 19.38 9.07
N ALA A 96 -4.26 19.62 10.12
CA ALA A 96 -5.72 19.56 10.06
C ALA A 96 -6.32 20.44 8.95
N LYS A 97 -5.62 21.53 8.58
CA LYS A 97 -6.06 22.43 7.49
C LYS A 97 -6.24 21.71 6.16
N GLU A 98 -5.46 20.66 5.89
CA GLU A 98 -5.59 19.90 4.64
C GLU A 98 -6.97 19.23 4.47
N LEU A 99 -7.64 18.93 5.59
CA LEU A 99 -8.99 18.37 5.61
C LEU A 99 -10.06 19.43 5.87
N LEU A 100 -9.76 20.46 6.67
CA LEU A 100 -10.72 21.51 7.03
C LEU A 100 -10.95 22.52 5.90
N CYS A 101 -9.96 22.76 5.05
CA CYS A 101 -10.00 23.77 3.99
C CYS A 101 -9.84 23.15 2.59
N SER A 102 -10.39 23.80 1.57
CA SER A 102 -10.22 23.39 0.18
C SER A 102 -8.76 23.52 -0.28
N ASP A 103 -8.45 22.94 -1.44
CA ASP A 103 -7.14 23.06 -2.11
C ASP A 103 -5.96 22.57 -1.26
N GLY A 104 -6.21 21.62 -0.36
CA GLY A 104 -5.18 21.06 0.53
C GLY A 104 -4.71 22.05 1.59
N GLY A 105 -5.62 22.85 2.15
CA GLY A 105 -5.32 23.73 3.29
C GLY A 105 -5.15 25.21 2.96
N LEU A 106 -5.13 25.58 1.67
CA LEU A 106 -4.91 26.96 1.20
C LEU A 106 -6.19 27.69 0.84
N GLY A 107 -7.27 26.96 0.61
CA GLY A 107 -8.55 27.53 0.20
C GLY A 107 -9.48 27.83 1.37
N LYS A 108 -10.78 27.98 1.07
CA LYS A 108 -11.80 28.32 2.09
C LYS A 108 -12.05 27.14 3.01
N GLN A 109 -12.42 27.42 4.26
CA GLN A 109 -12.88 26.40 5.18
C GLN A 109 -14.16 25.76 4.64
N VAL A 110 -14.15 24.43 4.51
CA VAL A 110 -15.27 23.61 4.00
C VAL A 110 -15.93 22.86 5.15
N ALA A 111 -15.17 22.50 6.18
CA ALA A 111 -15.66 21.76 7.34
C ALA A 111 -16.19 22.70 8.43
N ALA A 112 -17.17 22.23 9.21
CA ALA A 112 -17.76 22.99 10.31
C ALA A 112 -16.69 23.46 11.33
N SER A 113 -16.88 24.67 11.87
CA SER A 113 -15.97 25.23 12.86
C SER A 113 -16.01 24.45 14.17
N GLY A 114 -14.85 24.26 14.82
CA GLY A 114 -14.73 23.62 16.13
C GLY A 114 -14.63 22.09 16.12
N ILE A 115 -14.58 21.43 14.96
CA ILE A 115 -14.41 19.98 14.89
C ILE A 115 -12.94 19.58 15.14
N GLY A 116 -12.75 18.49 15.90
CA GLY A 116 -11.46 17.83 16.02
C GLY A 116 -11.11 17.07 14.73
N VAL A 117 -9.84 17.05 14.38
CA VAL A 117 -9.35 16.39 13.15
C VAL A 117 -8.21 15.46 13.49
N TRP A 118 -8.31 14.24 13.01
CA TRP A 118 -7.22 13.27 12.98
C TRP A 118 -6.83 13.03 11.52
N ASN A 119 -5.58 13.36 11.17
CA ASN A 119 -5.11 13.37 9.79
C ASN A 119 -3.77 12.63 9.63
N PRO A 120 -3.73 11.31 9.86
CA PRO A 120 -2.54 10.51 9.58
C PRO A 120 -2.25 10.51 8.07
N ALA A 121 -0.99 10.72 7.70
CA ALA A 121 -0.56 10.73 6.31
C ALA A 121 -0.50 9.33 5.69
N PHE A 122 -0.32 8.32 6.53
CA PHE A 122 -0.06 6.94 6.14
C PHE A 122 -0.87 5.97 6.99
N ASP A 123 -1.10 4.77 6.48
CA ASP A 123 -1.54 3.61 7.26
C ASP A 123 -0.59 2.43 7.06
N VAL A 124 -0.65 1.47 7.98
CA VAL A 124 0.13 0.23 7.93
C VAL A 124 -0.77 -0.89 7.44
N THR A 125 -0.34 -1.55 6.37
CA THR A 125 -0.96 -2.78 5.86
C THR A 125 -0.18 -3.98 6.38
N PRO A 126 -0.82 -4.86 7.19
CA PRO A 126 -0.17 -6.05 7.73
C PRO A 126 0.28 -7.03 6.63
N ALA A 127 1.42 -7.69 6.86
CA ALA A 127 2.01 -8.67 5.95
C ALA A 127 1.03 -9.75 5.49
N LYS A 128 0.16 -10.23 6.39
CA LYS A 128 -0.87 -11.25 6.10
C LYS A 128 -1.81 -10.89 4.94
N LEU A 129 -2.08 -9.60 4.72
CA LEU A 129 -2.95 -9.14 3.62
C LEU A 129 -2.21 -8.96 2.30
N ILE A 130 -0.88 -9.06 2.30
CA ILE A 130 -0.03 -8.85 1.14
C ILE A 130 0.34 -10.21 0.54
N THR A 131 0.10 -10.37 -0.76
CA THR A 131 0.42 -11.57 -1.52
C THR A 131 1.91 -11.68 -1.84
N ALA A 132 2.52 -10.59 -2.33
CA ALA A 132 3.96 -10.54 -2.58
C ALA A 132 4.50 -9.10 -2.62
N ILE A 133 5.79 -8.95 -2.37
CA ILE A 133 6.52 -7.68 -2.45
C ILE A 133 7.43 -7.73 -3.67
N ILE A 134 7.26 -6.79 -4.59
CA ILE A 134 7.98 -6.70 -5.85
C ILE A 134 9.06 -5.62 -5.70
N THR A 135 10.31 -6.00 -5.93
CA THR A 135 11.48 -5.12 -5.89
C THR A 135 12.28 -5.25 -7.18
N GLU A 136 13.27 -4.37 -7.39
CA GLU A 136 14.21 -4.50 -8.50
C GLU A 136 15.11 -5.74 -8.42
N LYS A 137 15.21 -6.37 -7.24
CA LYS A 137 15.99 -7.61 -7.02
C LYS A 137 15.16 -8.87 -7.26
N GLY A 138 13.85 -8.75 -7.45
CA GLY A 138 12.93 -9.86 -7.64
C GLY A 138 11.67 -9.73 -6.80
N VAL A 139 10.89 -10.83 -6.76
CA VAL A 139 9.62 -10.91 -6.05
C VAL A 139 9.81 -11.71 -4.77
N ILE A 140 9.56 -11.07 -3.63
CA ILE A 140 9.55 -11.69 -2.30
C ILE A 140 8.16 -12.27 -2.07
N THR A 141 8.11 -13.58 -1.83
CA THR A 141 6.86 -14.32 -1.58
C THR A 141 6.92 -14.97 -0.21
N LYS A 142 5.75 -15.26 0.37
CA LYS A 142 5.65 -15.96 1.65
C LYS A 142 5.55 -17.47 1.41
N PRO A 143 6.12 -18.29 2.31
CA PRO A 143 5.73 -19.70 2.41
C PRO A 143 4.22 -19.81 2.62
N SER A 144 3.57 -20.84 2.06
CA SER A 144 2.12 -21.03 2.20
C SER A 144 1.64 -21.25 3.65
N THR A 145 2.57 -21.49 4.57
CA THR A 145 2.31 -21.79 5.99
C THR A 145 2.54 -20.59 6.91
N GLU A 146 2.99 -19.45 6.40
CA GLU A 146 3.39 -18.29 7.19
C GLU A 146 2.70 -17.00 6.72
N ASP A 147 2.38 -16.12 7.67
CA ASP A 147 1.73 -14.84 7.39
C ASP A 147 2.73 -13.70 7.12
N ASP A 148 3.98 -13.88 7.56
CA ASP A 148 5.08 -12.91 7.48
C ASP A 148 6.04 -13.23 6.32
N PHE A 149 6.84 -12.24 5.93
CA PHE A 149 7.87 -12.37 4.91
C PHE A 149 9.26 -12.60 5.52
N ASP A 150 10.00 -13.59 5.02
CA ASP A 150 11.43 -13.72 5.30
C ASP A 150 12.26 -12.84 4.34
N ILE A 151 12.20 -11.53 4.57
CA ILE A 151 12.94 -10.56 3.74
C ILE A 151 14.45 -10.71 3.94
N LYS A 152 14.91 -11.03 5.15
CA LYS A 152 16.34 -11.19 5.46
C LYS A 152 16.92 -12.40 4.73
N GLY A 153 16.24 -13.55 4.73
CA GLY A 153 16.66 -14.73 3.98
C GLY A 153 16.66 -14.49 2.48
N PHE A 154 15.66 -13.78 1.94
CA PHE A 154 15.64 -13.40 0.52
C PHE A 154 16.88 -12.59 0.10
N MET A 155 17.35 -11.68 0.95
CA MET A 155 18.55 -10.89 0.69
C MET A 155 19.82 -11.72 0.65
N GLN A 156 19.98 -12.65 1.58
CA GLN A 156 21.17 -13.50 1.67
C GLN A 156 21.28 -14.38 0.43
N ASN A 157 20.15 -14.90 -0.07
CA ASN A 157 20.11 -15.73 -1.27
C ASN A 157 20.32 -14.93 -2.57
N SER A 158 19.83 -13.69 -2.63
CA SER A 158 20.01 -12.82 -3.81
C SER A 158 21.45 -12.32 -3.98
N GLY A 159 22.25 -12.31 -2.90
CA GLY A 159 23.66 -11.92 -2.93
C GLY A 159 24.61 -13.03 -3.44
N ASN A 160 24.24 -14.30 -3.28
CA ASN A 160 25.09 -15.46 -3.62
C ASN A 160 24.99 -15.93 -5.08
N GLY A 161 24.14 -15.31 -5.90
CA GLY A 161 23.97 -15.64 -7.33
C GLY A 161 24.99 -15.00 -8.28
N LYS A 162 26.04 -14.36 -7.77
CA LYS A 162 27.17 -13.85 -8.56
C LYS A 162 28.44 -14.62 -8.17
N SER A 163 28.64 -15.77 -8.78
CA SER A 163 29.95 -16.42 -8.85
C SER A 163 30.16 -17.04 -10.21
#